data_AF-A0A894KBV1-F1
#
_entry.id   AF-A0A894KBV1-F1
#
_cell.length_a   1.000
_cell.length_b   1.000
_cell.length_c   1.000
_cell.angle_alpha   90.00
_cell.angle_beta   90.00
_cell.angle_gamma   90.00
#
_symmetry.space_group_name_H-M   'P 1'
#
loop_
_entity.id
_entity.type
_entity.pdbx_description
1 polymer ?
#
loop_
_entity_poly.entity_id
_entity_poly.type
_entity_poly.pdbx_seq_one_letter_code
_entity_poly.pdbx_strand_id
1 'polypeptide(L)'
;MNTNALSLIEQLIERTKNEEISWKPYSNEKSKVKPLYSSLLDSASISSVITRPVFLPNGSYFCTYNNGCFFLLLYQLVTSSVKIELRAQTNHSTNSKLCASSSTDDSQVASQLKRLYNLVESKPDSSEIDEFINSFIQNE
;
A
#
# COMPACT_ATOMS: atom_id res chain seq x y z
N MET A 1 13.82 -15.96 -0.71
CA MET A 1 13.50 -14.92 0.29
C MET A 1 13.95 -13.57 -0.24
N ASN A 2 13.03 -12.65 -0.49
CA ASN A 2 13.39 -11.28 -0.89
C ASN A 2 13.63 -10.45 0.37
N THR A 3 14.77 -10.70 1.03
CA THR A 3 15.13 -10.15 2.36
C THR A 3 15.02 -8.62 2.42
N ASN A 4 15.24 -7.96 1.28
CA ASN A 4 15.15 -6.51 1.15
C ASN A 4 13.70 -6.00 1.23
N ALA A 5 12.73 -6.74 0.69
CA ALA A 5 11.32 -6.34 0.72
C ALA A 5 10.75 -6.44 2.15
N LEU A 6 11.08 -7.54 2.85
CA LEU A 6 10.66 -7.74 4.24
C LEU A 6 11.23 -6.66 5.16
N SER A 7 12.55 -6.44 5.11
CA SER A 7 13.23 -5.42 5.93
C SER A 7 12.67 -4.01 5.67
N LEU A 8 12.35 -3.69 4.41
CA LEU A 8 11.71 -2.43 4.06
C LEU A 8 10.33 -2.29 4.71
N ILE A 9 9.49 -3.32 4.64
CA ILE A 9 8.14 -3.28 5.23
C ILE A 9 8.24 -3.14 6.75
N GLU A 10 9.15 -3.86 7.40
CA GLU A 10 9.36 -3.76 8.86
C GLU A 10 9.77 -2.35 9.27
N GLN A 11 10.70 -1.72 8.55
CA GLN A 11 11.07 -0.32 8.81
C GLN A 11 9.91 0.65 8.57
N LEU A 12 9.11 0.44 7.52
CA LEU A 12 7.93 1.27 7.27
C LEU A 12 6.91 1.12 8.41
N ILE A 13 6.68 -0.09 8.94
CA ILE A 13 5.79 -0.32 10.09
C ILE A 13 6.31 0.42 11.31
N GLU A 14 7.59 0.26 11.66
CA GLU A 14 8.19 0.90 12.82
C GLU A 14 8.10 2.44 12.73
N ARG A 15 8.53 3.01 11.61
CA ARG A 15 8.45 4.46 11.38
C ARG A 15 7.02 4.99 11.35
N THR A 16 6.04 4.18 10.92
CA THR A 16 4.61 4.57 10.94
C THR A 16 4.08 4.62 12.37
N LYS A 17 4.48 3.67 13.22
CA LYS A 17 4.10 3.63 14.64
C LYS A 17 4.73 4.77 15.44
N ASN A 18 5.99 5.08 15.14
CA ASN A 18 6.73 6.16 15.79
C ASN A 18 6.38 7.55 15.22
N GLU A 19 5.39 7.63 14.31
CA GLU A 19 4.96 8.86 13.66
C GLU A 19 6.06 9.59 12.86
N GLU A 20 7.20 8.93 12.59
CA GLU A 20 8.27 9.45 11.72
C GLU A 20 7.82 9.58 10.27
N ILE A 21 6.85 8.76 9.85
CA ILE A 21 6.17 8.89 8.56
C ILE A 21 4.66 9.02 8.75
N SER A 22 4.10 10.00 8.04
CA SER A 22 2.66 10.22 7.98
C SER A 22 2.13 9.80 6.62
N TRP A 23 1.21 8.83 6.64
CA TRP A 23 0.52 8.36 5.46
C TRP A 23 -0.69 9.24 5.19
N LYS A 24 -0.83 9.65 3.94
CA LYS A 24 -1.94 10.47 3.46
C LYS A 24 -2.76 9.68 2.45
N PRO A 25 -4.09 9.85 2.43
CA PRO A 25 -4.92 9.27 1.39
C PRO A 25 -4.40 9.67 0.01
N TYR A 26 -4.37 8.71 -0.90
CA TYR A 26 -3.99 8.94 -2.27
C TYR A 26 -5.07 9.79 -2.94
N SER A 27 -4.68 10.97 -3.43
CA SER A 27 -5.54 11.80 -4.28
C SER A 27 -4.87 12.04 -5.63
N ASN A 28 -5.67 11.98 -6.69
CA ASN A 28 -5.19 12.13 -8.07
C ASN A 28 -4.52 13.49 -8.35
N GLU A 29 -4.71 14.47 -7.48
CA GLU A 29 -4.27 15.86 -7.70
C GLU A 29 -2.85 16.15 -7.21
N LYS A 30 -2.34 15.44 -6.20
CA LYS A 30 -1.09 15.84 -5.51
C LYS A 30 0.12 14.94 -5.78
N SER A 31 -0.08 13.65 -6.05
CA SER A 31 1.03 12.69 -6.16
C SER A 31 0.71 11.58 -7.16
N LYS A 32 0.91 11.81 -8.46
CA LYS A 32 0.73 10.75 -9.46
C LYS A 32 1.82 9.67 -9.29
N VAL A 33 1.38 8.42 -9.14
CA VAL A 33 2.28 7.26 -9.18
C VAL A 33 2.90 7.18 -10.57
N LYS A 34 4.23 7.18 -10.64
CA LYS A 34 4.98 7.00 -11.89
C LYS A 34 4.79 5.57 -12.43
N PRO A 35 4.85 5.35 -13.75
CA PRO A 35 4.73 4.01 -14.32
C PRO A 35 5.80 3.08 -13.74
N LEU A 36 5.51 1.78 -13.66
CA LEU A 36 6.55 0.80 -13.36
C LEU A 36 7.58 0.80 -14.50
N TYR A 37 8.83 0.51 -14.16
CA TYR A 37 9.84 0.26 -15.18
C TYR A 37 9.39 -0.90 -16.08
N SER A 38 9.18 -0.61 -17.36
CA SER A 38 8.88 -1.60 -18.40
C SER A 38 10.02 -1.62 -19.41
N SER A 39 10.62 -2.79 -19.64
CA SER A 39 11.56 -2.99 -20.74
C SER A 39 10.82 -2.93 -22.08
N LEU A 40 11.49 -2.49 -23.16
CA LEU A 40 10.94 -2.59 -24.52
C LEU A 40 10.65 -4.04 -24.92
N LEU A 41 11.23 -5.03 -24.23
CA LEU A 41 10.94 -6.45 -24.43
C LEU A 41 9.64 -6.91 -23.72
N ASP A 42 9.15 -6.15 -22.74
CA ASP A 42 7.93 -6.48 -21.99
C ASP A 42 6.65 -6.14 -22.77
N SER A 43 6.75 -5.43 -23.90
CA SER A 43 5.60 -5.06 -24.73
C SER A 43 5.05 -6.21 -25.59
N ALA A 44 5.72 -7.38 -25.59
CA ALA A 44 5.35 -8.52 -26.43
C ALA A 44 4.26 -9.43 -25.84
N SER A 45 3.88 -9.24 -24.58
CA SER A 45 2.83 -10.06 -23.94
C SER A 45 1.47 -9.35 -24.01
N ILE A 46 0.76 -9.56 -25.11
CA ILE A 46 -0.67 -9.22 -25.29
C ILE A 46 -1.55 -10.20 -24.47
N SER A 47 -1.08 -10.67 -23.32
CA SER A 47 -1.83 -11.60 -22.49
C SER A 47 -2.74 -10.84 -21.52
N SER A 48 -4.03 -10.91 -21.82
CA SER A 48 -5.18 -10.68 -20.94
C SER A 48 -5.53 -9.22 -20.57
N VAL A 49 -6.21 -8.54 -21.50
CA VAL A 49 -7.06 -7.37 -21.20
C VAL A 49 -8.19 -7.72 -20.20
N ILE A 50 -8.47 -9.01 -19.99
CA ILE A 50 -9.64 -9.52 -19.27
C ILE A 50 -9.41 -9.64 -17.74
N THR A 51 -8.19 -9.55 -17.24
CA THR A 51 -7.86 -9.76 -15.80
C THR A 51 -7.03 -8.64 -15.18
N ARG A 52 -7.03 -7.44 -15.77
CA ARG A 52 -6.25 -6.33 -15.22
C ARG A 52 -6.86 -5.87 -13.89
N PRO A 53 -6.10 -5.84 -12.78
CA PRO A 53 -6.60 -5.36 -11.50
C PRO A 53 -7.11 -3.92 -11.63
N VAL A 54 -8.28 -3.62 -11.06
CA VAL A 54 -8.87 -2.29 -11.02
C VAL A 54 -8.24 -1.51 -9.88
N PHE A 55 -7.64 -0.36 -10.17
CA PHE A 55 -7.03 0.49 -9.15
C PHE A 55 -8.10 1.19 -8.29
N LEU A 56 -7.94 1.13 -6.96
CA LEU A 56 -8.85 1.73 -5.98
C LEU A 56 -8.16 2.92 -5.27
N PRO A 57 -8.34 4.16 -5.75
CA PRO A 57 -7.68 5.32 -5.16
C PRO A 57 -8.13 5.62 -3.72
N ASN A 58 -9.42 5.41 -3.40
CA ASN A 58 -10.00 5.74 -2.09
C ASN A 58 -9.55 4.83 -0.93
N GLY A 59 -8.86 3.74 -1.23
CA GLY A 59 -8.19 2.88 -0.24
C GLY A 59 -6.68 2.84 -0.44
N SER A 60 -6.13 3.77 -1.22
CA SER A 60 -4.69 3.85 -1.46
C SER A 60 -4.09 4.99 -0.63
N TYR A 61 -2.82 4.85 -0.28
CA TYR A 61 -2.12 5.80 0.59
C TYR A 61 -0.73 6.09 0.06
N PHE A 62 -0.18 7.24 0.43
CA PHE A 62 1.22 7.56 0.17
C PHE A 62 1.84 8.28 1.36
N CYS A 63 3.15 8.15 1.50
CA CYS A 63 3.94 8.96 2.41
C CYS A 63 5.18 9.49 1.69
N THR A 64 5.61 10.69 2.09
CA THR A 64 6.83 11.31 1.59
C THR A 64 7.97 11.04 2.57
N TYR A 65 9.13 10.65 2.05
CA TYR A 65 10.34 10.47 2.84
C TYR A 65 11.54 11.01 2.07
N ASN A 66 12.18 12.04 2.61
CA ASN A 66 13.25 12.79 1.95
C ASN A 66 12.86 13.19 0.51
N ASN A 67 13.62 12.71 -0.48
CA ASN A 67 13.48 13.07 -1.90
C ASN A 67 12.62 12.06 -2.69
N GLY A 68 11.75 11.33 -2.00
CA GLY A 68 10.94 10.27 -2.59
C GLY A 68 9.61 10.04 -1.87
N CYS A 69 8.86 9.10 -2.40
CA CYS A 69 7.55 8.71 -1.91
C CYS A 69 7.43 7.19 -1.89
N PHE A 70 6.76 6.68 -0.87
CA PHE A 70 6.22 5.33 -0.84
C PHE A 70 4.72 5.37 -1.06
N PHE A 71 4.20 4.35 -1.74
CA PHE A 71 2.79 4.20 -2.06
C PHE A 71 2.32 2.83 -1.63
N LEU A 72 1.19 2.79 -0.94
CA LEU A 72 0.38 1.60 -0.73
C LEU A 72 -0.81 1.68 -1.66
N LEU A 73 -0.78 0.88 -2.72
CA LEU A 73 -1.78 0.92 -3.78
C LEU A 73 -2.70 -0.28 -3.65
N LEU A 74 -3.99 0.00 -3.57
CA LEU A 74 -5.03 -0.99 -3.48
C LEU A 74 -5.59 -1.27 -4.87
N TYR A 75 -5.77 -2.55 -5.19
CA TYR A 75 -6.37 -3.01 -6.42
C TYR A 75 -7.43 -4.06 -6.13
N GLN A 76 -8.53 -4.03 -6.87
CA GLN A 76 -9.52 -5.08 -6.90
C GLN A 76 -9.26 -6.02 -8.07
N LEU A 77 -9.17 -7.31 -7.78
CA LEU A 77 -9.10 -8.36 -8.79
C LEU A 77 -10.51 -8.75 -9.23
N VAL A 78 -10.61 -9.35 -10.42
CA VAL A 78 -11.89 -9.83 -10.99
C VAL A 78 -12.60 -10.83 -10.08
N THR A 79 -11.85 -11.57 -9.26
CA THR A 79 -12.35 -12.55 -8.29
C THR A 79 -12.83 -11.92 -6.98
N SER A 80 -13.08 -10.61 -6.94
CA SER A 80 -13.42 -9.83 -5.73
C SER A 80 -12.36 -9.83 -4.62
N SER A 81 -11.20 -10.44 -4.86
CA SER A 81 -10.06 -10.37 -3.94
C SER A 81 -9.32 -9.06 -4.11
N VAL A 82 -8.69 -8.61 -3.02
CA VAL A 82 -7.96 -7.35 -2.99
C VAL A 82 -6.46 -7.63 -3.02
N LYS A 83 -5.75 -6.83 -3.82
CA LYS A 83 -4.30 -6.85 -3.96
C LYS A 83 -3.73 -5.53 -3.47
N ILE A 84 -2.73 -5.60 -2.61
CA ILE A 84 -1.94 -4.47 -2.14
C ILE A 84 -0.59 -4.50 -2.85
N GLU A 85 -0.13 -3.35 -3.31
CA GLU A 85 1.23 -3.16 -3.81
C GLU A 85 1.94 -2.05 -3.06
N LEU A 86 3.16 -2.33 -2.58
CA LEU A 86 4.07 -1.32 -2.08
C LEU A 86 4.96 -0.87 -3.24
N ARG A 87 4.91 0.40 -3.59
CA ARG A 87 5.76 1.01 -4.61
C ARG A 87 6.58 2.15 -4.03
N ALA A 88 7.78 2.36 -4.59
CA ALA A 88 8.63 3.49 -4.26
C ALA A 88 8.99 4.28 -5.52
N GLN A 89 9.07 5.60 -5.41
CA GLN A 89 9.60 6.46 -6.46
C GLN A 89 10.39 7.61 -5.86
N THR A 90 11.39 8.10 -6.60
CA THR A 90 12.14 9.32 -6.24
C THR A 90 11.71 10.48 -7.14
N ASN A 91 12.05 11.70 -6.74
CA ASN A 91 11.75 12.90 -7.54
C ASN A 91 12.41 12.85 -8.93
N HIS A 92 13.63 12.31 -9.01
CA HIS A 92 14.44 12.27 -10.24
C HIS A 92 14.17 11.07 -11.15
N SER A 93 13.60 9.98 -10.65
CA SER A 93 13.29 8.81 -11.48
C SER A 93 12.08 9.08 -12.38
N THR A 94 12.10 8.60 -13.62
CA THR A 94 10.90 8.61 -14.49
C THR A 94 9.91 7.50 -14.13
N ASN A 95 10.37 6.46 -13.43
CA ASN A 95 9.61 5.26 -13.11
C ASN A 95 9.46 5.04 -11.60
N SER A 96 8.46 4.28 -11.19
CA SER A 96 8.36 3.68 -9.86
C SER A 96 8.90 2.25 -9.86
N LYS A 97 9.25 1.77 -8.68
CA LYS A 97 9.68 0.40 -8.42
C LYS A 97 8.64 -0.32 -7.58
N LEU A 98 8.25 -1.53 -7.99
CA LEU A 98 7.47 -2.44 -7.16
C LEU A 98 8.40 -3.04 -6.10
N CYS A 99 8.11 -2.77 -4.82
CA CYS A 99 8.89 -3.26 -3.69
C CYS A 99 8.31 -4.57 -3.14
N ALA A 100 6.99 -4.65 -3.02
CA ALA A 100 6.28 -5.83 -2.53
C ALA A 100 4.85 -5.87 -3.07
N SER A 101 4.25 -7.06 -3.08
CA SER A 101 2.83 -7.24 -3.37
C SER A 101 2.22 -8.31 -2.48
N SER A 102 0.95 -8.15 -2.11
CA SER A 102 0.23 -9.16 -1.31
C SER A 102 -0.12 -10.42 -2.09
N SER A 103 0.11 -10.44 -3.40
CA SER A 103 -0.09 -11.61 -4.27
C SER A 103 1.22 -12.34 -4.60
N THR A 104 2.31 -12.07 -3.88
CA THR A 104 3.55 -12.84 -4.02
C THR A 104 3.45 -14.18 -3.30
N ASP A 105 4.20 -15.18 -3.76
CA ASP A 105 4.29 -16.50 -3.10
C ASP A 105 4.95 -16.45 -1.71
N ASP A 106 5.63 -15.36 -1.37
CA ASP A 106 6.22 -15.12 -0.05
C ASP A 106 5.14 -14.68 0.95
N SER A 107 4.63 -15.66 1.71
CA SER A 107 3.57 -15.47 2.70
C SER A 107 3.95 -14.50 3.83
N GLN A 108 5.24 -14.43 4.18
CA GLN A 108 5.73 -13.53 5.21
C GLN A 108 5.71 -12.08 4.74
N VAL A 109 6.21 -11.82 3.52
CA VAL A 109 6.12 -10.50 2.88
C VAL A 109 4.67 -10.06 2.73
N ALA A 110 3.79 -10.95 2.25
CA ALA A 110 2.37 -10.66 2.08
C ALA A 110 1.68 -10.33 3.42
N SER A 111 1.98 -11.08 4.48
CA SER A 111 1.44 -10.85 5.83
C SER A 111 1.89 -9.51 6.41
N GLN A 112 3.20 -9.19 6.36
CA GLN A 112 3.69 -7.91 6.85
C GLN A 112 3.17 -6.73 6.03
N LEU A 113 3.00 -6.87 4.71
CA LEU A 113 2.43 -5.82 3.87
C LEU A 113 0.97 -5.52 4.25
N LYS A 114 0.16 -6.56 4.51
CA LYS A 114 -1.21 -6.39 5.02
C LYS A 114 -1.22 -5.70 6.39
N ARG A 115 -0.29 -6.07 7.28
CA ARG A 115 -0.15 -5.43 8.59
C ARG A 115 0.18 -3.93 8.46
N LEU A 116 1.11 -3.56 7.57
CA LEU A 116 1.41 -2.16 7.28
C LEU A 116 0.19 -1.43 6.75
N TYR A 117 -0.54 -2.03 5.80
CA TYR A 117 -1.76 -1.43 5.24
C TYR A 117 -2.82 -1.19 6.32
N ASN A 118 -3.10 -2.19 7.16
CA ASN A 118 -4.08 -2.06 8.23
C ASN A 118 -3.66 -0.99 9.24
N LEU A 119 -2.37 -0.88 9.57
CA LEU A 119 -1.87 0.18 10.47
C LEU A 119 -2.10 1.59 9.91
N VAL A 120 -2.05 1.73 8.58
CA VAL A 120 -2.30 3.01 7.89
C VAL A 120 -3.79 3.30 7.80
N GLU A 121 -4.59 2.29 7.48
CA GLU A 121 -6.05 2.39 7.34
C GLU A 121 -6.75 2.53 8.69
N SER A 122 -6.24 1.92 9.76
CA SER A 122 -6.85 1.95 11.11
C SER A 122 -6.60 3.24 11.89
N LYS A 123 -6.17 4.31 11.21
CA LYS A 123 -6.05 5.64 11.82
C LYS A 123 -7.33 6.50 11.92
N PRO A 124 -8.56 6.14 11.48
CA PRO A 124 -9.72 6.95 11.80
C PRO A 124 -10.01 6.87 13.30
N ASP A 125 -10.55 7.97 13.82
CA ASP A 125 -10.92 8.22 15.21
C ASP A 125 -11.65 7.03 15.84
N SER A 126 -10.90 6.13 16.47
CA SER A 126 -11.47 5.00 17.21
C SER A 126 -12.30 5.49 18.39
N SER A 127 -12.17 6.76 18.78
CA SER A 127 -12.89 7.36 19.91
C SER A 127 -14.40 7.20 19.80
N GLU A 128 -14.99 7.35 18.61
CA GLU A 128 -16.45 7.17 18.43
C GLU A 128 -16.87 5.69 18.63
N ILE A 129 -16.05 4.76 18.14
CA ILE A 129 -16.29 3.32 18.28
C ILE A 129 -16.03 2.86 19.72
N ASP A 130 -15.00 3.38 20.35
CA ASP A 130 -14.64 3.12 21.74
C ASP A 130 -15.71 3.67 22.69
N GLU A 131 -16.24 4.87 22.42
CA GLU A 131 -17.38 5.44 23.13
C GLU A 131 -18.64 4.59 22.97
N PHE A 132 -18.94 4.12 21.75
CA PHE A 132 -20.05 3.20 21.50
C PHE A 132 -19.90 1.90 22.31
N ILE A 133 -18.73 1.26 22.27
CA ILE A 133 -18.45 0.03 23.01
C ILE A 133 -18.59 0.26 24.52
N ASN A 134 -18.03 1.35 25.03
CA ASN A 134 -18.13 1.71 26.45
C ASN A 134 -19.58 1.94 26.87
N SER A 135 -20.39 2.59 26.03
CA SER A 135 -21.82 2.80 26.28
C SER A 135 -22.63 1.50 26.31
N PHE A 136 -22.20 0.48 25.55
CA PHE A 136 -22.81 -0.84 25.58
C PHE A 136 -22.42 -1.62 26.84
N ILE A 137 -21.12 -1.60 27.21
CA ILE A 137 -20.61 -2.32 28.39
C ILE A 137 -21.15 -1.74 29.71
N GLN A 138 -21.32 -0.42 29.78
CA GLN A 138 -21.76 0.27 31.01
C GLN A 138 -23.28 0.27 31.25
N ASN A 139 -24.08 -0.29 30.33
CA ASN A 139 -25.53 -0.37 30.46
C ASN A 139 -26.05 -1.74 30.94
N GLU A 140 -25.22 -2.50 31.67
CA GLU A 140 -25.64 -3.60 32.59
C GLU A 140 -25.39 -3.19 34.05
#